data_AF-A0A662X1T9-F1
#
_entry.id   AF-A0A662X1T9-F1
#
_cell.length_a   1.000
_cell.length_b   1.000
_cell.length_c   1.000
_cell.angle_alpha   90.00
_cell.angle_beta   90.00
_cell.angle_gamma   90.00
#
_symmetry.space_group_name_H-M   'P 1'
#
loop_
_entity.id
_entity.type
_entity.pdbx_description
1 polymer ?
#
loop_
_entity_poly.entity_id
_entity_poly.type
_entity_poly.pdbx_seq_one_letter_code
_entity_poly.pdbx_strand_id
1 'polypeptide(L)'
;MLFPLPAGYFGDVQVSVAKQQELHELVRHRVSTMLADERRYAERRAQQQPILHAAEWKYVRSLEELKIYRRRRRGRSLRELASEEDFEAAVRAVERGQPSMVAIGRVSGSIEDMLYGLTATTQDDL
;
A
#
# COMPACT_ATOMS: atom_id res chain seq x y z
N MET A 1 -25.11 5.44 -25.82
CA MET A 1 -25.39 5.03 -24.43
C MET A 1 -26.05 6.22 -23.74
N LEU A 2 -27.19 6.01 -23.08
CA LEU A 2 -27.92 7.08 -22.40
C LEU A 2 -27.46 7.15 -20.94
N PHE A 3 -26.88 8.28 -20.57
CA PHE A 3 -26.59 8.64 -19.19
C PHE A 3 -27.65 9.66 -18.71
N PRO A 4 -28.01 9.65 -17.42
CA PRO A 4 -27.49 8.79 -16.36
C PRO A 4 -28.05 7.36 -16.42
N LEU A 5 -27.28 6.40 -15.91
CA LEU A 5 -27.74 5.02 -15.76
C LEU A 5 -28.91 4.98 -14.75
N PRO A 6 -29.95 4.16 -14.98
CA PRO A 6 -31.06 4.02 -14.05
C PRO A 6 -30.59 3.46 -12.70
N ALA A 7 -31.31 3.79 -11.62
CA ALA A 7 -31.03 3.24 -10.30
C ALA A 7 -31.07 1.70 -10.32
N GLY A 8 -30.07 1.06 -9.73
CA GLY A 8 -29.95 -0.40 -9.73
C GLY A 8 -29.44 -1.02 -11.04
N TYR A 9 -28.90 -0.23 -11.98
CA TYR A 9 -28.36 -0.74 -13.25
C TYR A 9 -27.33 -1.88 -13.08
N PHE A 10 -26.51 -1.83 -12.04
CA PHE A 10 -25.53 -2.88 -11.72
C PHE A 10 -26.07 -4.00 -10.81
N GLY A 11 -27.32 -3.86 -10.33
CA GLY A 11 -27.92 -4.75 -9.34
C GLY A 11 -27.24 -4.72 -7.97
N ASP A 12 -27.68 -5.60 -7.07
CA ASP A 12 -27.01 -5.83 -5.80
C ASP A 12 -25.75 -6.67 -6.02
N VAL A 13 -24.64 -6.23 -5.46
CA VAL A 13 -23.39 -7.00 -5.49
C VAL A 13 -23.53 -8.22 -4.58
N GLN A 14 -23.83 -9.37 -5.18
CA GLN A 14 -23.93 -10.64 -4.47
C GLN A 14 -22.54 -11.24 -4.26
N VAL A 15 -21.98 -11.08 -3.07
CA VAL A 15 -20.71 -11.70 -2.68
C VAL A 15 -21.00 -12.97 -1.88
N SER A 16 -20.41 -14.10 -2.26
CA SER A 16 -20.57 -15.35 -1.50
C SER A 16 -20.03 -15.20 -0.07
N VAL A 17 -20.62 -15.92 0.89
CA VAL A 17 -20.16 -15.90 2.29
C VAL A 17 -18.67 -16.24 2.40
N ALA A 18 -18.19 -17.21 1.61
CA ALA A 18 -16.79 -17.57 1.56
C ALA A 18 -15.90 -16.40 1.11
N LYS A 19 -16.34 -15.65 0.08
CA LYS A 19 -15.59 -14.50 -0.44
C LYS A 19 -15.64 -13.32 0.52
N GLN A 20 -16.76 -13.10 1.22
CA GLN A 20 -16.86 -12.11 2.28
C GLN A 20 -15.86 -12.41 3.41
N GLN A 21 -15.78 -13.67 3.85
CA GLN A 21 -14.81 -14.07 4.87
C GLN A 21 -13.36 -13.87 4.41
N GLU A 22 -13.04 -14.26 3.19
CA GLU A 22 -11.71 -14.06 2.60
C GLU A 22 -11.30 -12.59 2.60
N LEU A 23 -12.20 -11.70 2.15
CA LEU A 23 -11.97 -10.25 2.14
C LEU A 23 -11.83 -9.69 3.56
N HIS A 24 -12.63 -10.17 4.50
CA HIS A 24 -12.57 -9.74 5.89
C HIS A 24 -11.24 -10.10 6.55
N GLU A 25 -10.74 -11.33 6.33
CA GLU A 25 -9.43 -11.73 6.82
C GLU A 25 -8.30 -10.95 6.16
N LEU A 26 -8.40 -10.69 4.86
CA LEU A 26 -7.44 -9.84 4.14
C LEU A 26 -7.36 -8.45 4.77
N VAL A 27 -8.51 -7.77 4.94
CA VAL A 27 -8.57 -6.44 5.54
C VAL A 27 -8.01 -6.46 6.95
N ARG A 28 -8.42 -7.42 7.77
CA ARG A 28 -7.91 -7.57 9.15
C ARG A 28 -6.39 -7.70 9.16
N HIS A 29 -5.83 -8.60 8.35
CA HIS A 29 -4.39 -8.81 8.28
C HIS A 29 -3.66 -7.51 7.89
N ARG A 30 -4.16 -6.80 6.88
CA ARG A 30 -3.57 -5.52 6.44
C ARG A 30 -3.58 -4.45 7.51
N VAL A 31 -4.71 -4.26 8.18
CA VAL A 31 -4.83 -3.28 9.27
C VAL A 31 -3.89 -3.66 10.42
N SER A 32 -3.80 -4.94 10.77
CA SER A 32 -2.87 -5.41 11.81
C SER A 32 -1.40 -5.14 11.46
N THR A 33 -0.98 -5.42 10.22
CA THR A 33 0.40 -5.14 9.77
C THR A 33 0.68 -3.64 9.76
N MET A 34 -0.24 -2.82 9.24
CA MET A 34 -0.11 -1.36 9.25
C MET A 34 0.05 -0.81 10.68
N LEU A 35 -0.75 -1.28 11.63
CA LEU A 35 -0.66 -0.86 13.03
C LEU A 35 0.68 -1.27 13.68
N ALA A 36 1.22 -2.44 13.32
CA ALA A 36 2.53 -2.88 13.79
C ALA A 36 3.66 -1.98 13.23
N ASP A 37 3.57 -1.61 11.96
CA ASP A 37 4.53 -0.69 11.33
C ASP A 37 4.46 0.71 11.93
N GLU A 38 3.26 1.25 12.18
CA GLU A 38 3.06 2.53 12.86
C GLU A 38 3.62 2.53 14.28
N ARG A 39 3.44 1.43 15.02
CA ARG A 39 4.05 1.28 16.34
C ARG A 39 5.57 1.29 16.25
N ARG A 40 6.16 0.52 15.33
CA ARG A 40 7.61 0.49 15.11
C ARG A 40 8.15 1.86 14.69
N TYR A 41 7.39 2.59 13.87
CA TYR A 41 7.69 3.96 13.48
C TYR A 41 7.74 4.89 14.69
N ALA A 42 6.71 4.85 15.54
CA ALA A 42 6.63 5.68 16.75
C ALA A 42 7.78 5.39 17.72
N GLU A 43 8.10 4.11 17.93
CA GLU A 43 9.23 3.68 18.78
C GLU A 43 10.57 4.19 18.25
N ARG A 44 10.83 4.05 16.95
CA ARG A 44 12.06 4.56 16.31
C ARG A 44 12.18 6.06 16.42
N ARG A 45 11.06 6.78 16.20
CA ARG A 45 11.02 8.23 16.32
C ARG A 45 11.32 8.70 17.73
N ALA A 46 10.76 8.04 18.74
CA ALA A 46 11.04 8.33 20.15
C ALA A 46 12.53 8.13 20.49
N GLN A 47 13.17 7.15 19.86
CA GLN A 47 14.60 6.86 20.00
C GLN A 47 15.50 7.69 19.07
N GLN A 48 14.96 8.68 18.33
CA GLN A 48 15.68 9.51 17.36
C GLN A 48 16.41 8.69 16.26
N GLN A 49 15.92 7.49 15.97
CA GLN A 49 16.48 6.64 14.92
C GLN A 49 15.90 7.00 13.55
N PRO A 50 16.64 6.74 12.46
CA PRO A 50 16.07 6.82 11.11
C PRO A 50 14.82 5.95 10.98
N ILE A 51 13.76 6.52 10.41
CA ILE A 51 12.48 5.83 10.19
C ILE A 51 12.70 4.53 9.42
N LEU A 52 13.42 4.63 8.30
CA LEU A 52 13.85 3.50 7.52
C LEU A 52 15.31 3.19 7.81
N HIS A 53 15.63 1.91 8.00
CA HIS A 53 17.01 1.47 8.05
C HIS A 53 17.69 1.80 6.72
N ALA A 54 18.70 2.67 6.73
CA ALA A 54 19.52 2.98 5.55
C ALA A 54 20.17 1.74 4.94
N ALA A 55 20.28 0.70 5.77
CA ALA A 55 20.68 -0.62 5.34
C ALA A 55 19.69 -1.21 4.32
N GLU A 56 18.41 -1.21 4.62
CA GLU A 56 17.40 -1.89 3.81
C GLU A 56 16.87 -0.99 2.70
N TRP A 57 16.93 0.32 2.87
CA TRP A 57 16.27 1.29 2.00
C TRP A 57 17.27 2.22 1.31
N LYS A 58 17.02 2.50 0.03
CA LYS A 58 17.77 3.48 -0.76
C LYS A 58 16.83 4.62 -1.13
N TYR A 59 17.22 5.85 -0.80
CA TYR A 59 16.55 7.05 -1.31
C TYR A 59 16.61 7.08 -2.84
N VAL A 60 15.47 7.37 -3.47
CA VAL A 60 15.33 7.43 -4.93
C VAL A 60 15.18 8.87 -5.38
N ARG A 61 14.17 9.58 -4.87
CA ARG A 61 13.86 10.97 -5.21
C ARG A 61 12.92 11.58 -4.17
N SER A 62 12.71 12.89 -4.26
CA SER A 62 11.59 13.56 -3.61
C SER A 62 10.57 13.98 -4.66
N LEU A 63 9.30 13.99 -4.29
CA LEU A 63 8.21 14.56 -5.06
C LEU A 63 7.41 15.43 -4.09
N GLU A 64 7.44 16.75 -4.28
CA GLU A 64 6.86 17.71 -3.34
C GLU A 64 7.37 17.46 -1.90
N GLU A 65 6.47 17.23 -0.94
CA GLU A 65 6.80 16.91 0.45
C GLU A 65 7.04 15.41 0.72
N LEU A 66 6.96 14.57 -0.30
CA LEU A 66 7.19 13.12 -0.22
C LEU A 66 8.63 12.76 -0.54
N LYS A 67 9.25 11.91 0.29
CA LYS A 67 10.52 11.24 0.02
C LYS A 67 10.26 9.79 -0.35
N ILE A 68 10.76 9.37 -1.51
CA ILE A 68 10.56 8.03 -2.05
C ILE A 68 11.83 7.20 -1.83
N TYR A 69 11.63 5.99 -1.31
CA TYR A 69 12.67 5.01 -1.03
C TYR A 69 12.34 3.69 -1.71
N ARG A 70 13.36 2.96 -2.14
CA ARG A 70 13.21 1.58 -2.63
C ARG A 70 14.00 0.60 -1.77
N ARG A 71 13.49 -0.62 -1.66
CA ARG A 71 14.17 -1.72 -0.96
C ARG A 71 15.46 -2.11 -1.70
N ARG A 72 16.53 -2.35 -0.93
CA ARG A 72 17.83 -2.80 -1.44
C ARG A 72 17.90 -4.32 -1.43
N ARG A 73 18.41 -4.90 -2.51
CA ARG A 73 18.57 -6.37 -2.61
C ARG A 73 19.64 -6.94 -1.66
N ARG A 74 20.80 -6.28 -1.55
CA ARG A 74 21.90 -6.66 -0.62
C ARG A 74 22.34 -8.13 -0.68
N GLY A 75 22.43 -8.70 -1.89
CA GLY A 75 22.83 -10.10 -2.06
C GLY A 75 21.72 -11.12 -1.83
N ARG A 76 20.56 -10.72 -1.29
CA ARG A 76 19.37 -11.56 -1.22
C ARG A 76 18.85 -11.87 -2.63
N SER A 77 18.31 -13.05 -2.82
CA SER A 77 17.52 -13.43 -3.99
C SER A 77 16.20 -12.66 -4.04
N LEU A 78 15.56 -12.63 -5.22
CA LEU A 78 14.22 -12.05 -5.34
C LEU A 78 13.20 -12.83 -4.52
N ARG A 79 13.38 -14.14 -4.35
CA ARG A 79 12.51 -14.99 -3.54
C ARG A 79 12.60 -14.67 -2.05
N GLU A 80 13.81 -14.44 -1.54
CA GLU A 80 14.00 -13.99 -0.16
C GLU A 80 13.34 -12.63 0.07
N LEU A 81 13.53 -11.67 -0.85
CA LEU A 81 12.84 -10.37 -0.75
C LEU A 81 11.31 -10.52 -0.82
N ALA A 82 10.81 -11.37 -1.70
CA ALA A 82 9.38 -11.57 -1.88
C ALA A 82 8.73 -12.20 -0.65
N SER A 83 9.45 -13.05 0.08
CA SER A 83 8.96 -13.61 1.35
C SER A 83 8.81 -12.58 2.48
N GLU A 84 9.37 -11.38 2.30
CA GLU A 84 9.23 -10.25 3.23
C GLU A 84 8.04 -9.33 2.85
N GLU A 85 7.17 -9.73 1.91
CA GLU A 85 5.98 -8.98 1.49
C GLU A 85 4.69 -9.57 2.08
N ASP A 86 3.75 -8.70 2.45
CA ASP A 86 2.59 -9.10 3.27
C ASP A 86 1.41 -9.69 2.48
N PHE A 87 1.49 -9.76 1.15
CA PHE A 87 0.38 -10.23 0.33
C PHE A 87 0.83 -10.75 -1.03
N GLU A 88 0.07 -11.71 -1.53
CA GLU A 88 0.42 -12.51 -2.70
C GLU A 88 0.73 -11.69 -3.97
N ALA A 89 0.01 -10.59 -4.20
CA ALA A 89 0.28 -9.74 -5.36
C ALA A 89 1.62 -8.99 -5.25
N ALA A 90 2.02 -8.52 -4.06
CA ALA A 90 3.35 -7.94 -3.86
C ALA A 90 4.45 -9.01 -3.93
N VAL A 91 4.22 -10.18 -3.34
CA VAL A 91 5.15 -11.33 -3.46
C VAL A 91 5.46 -11.58 -4.95
N ARG A 92 4.42 -11.74 -5.78
CA ARG A 92 4.57 -11.94 -7.23
C ARG A 92 5.27 -10.78 -7.93
N ALA A 93 4.97 -9.54 -7.54
CA ALA A 93 5.62 -8.36 -8.10
C ALA A 93 7.13 -8.39 -7.83
N VAL A 94 7.54 -8.68 -6.60
CA VAL A 94 8.95 -8.76 -6.19
C VAL A 94 9.66 -9.94 -6.85
N GLU A 95 9.03 -11.10 -6.96
CA GLU A 95 9.57 -12.26 -7.69
C GLU A 95 9.83 -11.93 -9.16
N ARG A 96 8.99 -11.09 -9.77
CA ARG A 96 9.17 -10.57 -11.14
C ARG A 96 10.17 -9.41 -11.25
N GLY A 97 10.80 -9.03 -10.13
CA GLY A 97 11.85 -8.01 -10.08
C GLY A 97 11.37 -6.59 -9.82
N GLN A 98 10.08 -6.39 -9.51
CA GLN A 98 9.59 -5.07 -9.10
C GLN A 98 9.97 -4.81 -7.64
N PRO A 99 10.74 -3.74 -7.33
CA PRO A 99 11.17 -3.49 -5.96
C PRO A 99 10.02 -2.91 -5.13
N SER A 100 9.94 -3.29 -3.86
CA SER A 100 9.09 -2.61 -2.88
C SER A 100 9.55 -1.16 -2.69
N MET A 101 8.58 -0.26 -2.60
CA MET A 101 8.80 1.18 -2.46
C MET A 101 8.03 1.72 -1.25
N VAL A 102 8.60 2.73 -0.60
CA VAL A 102 7.98 3.46 0.51
C VAL A 102 8.08 4.95 0.23
N ALA A 103 6.97 5.67 0.37
CA ALA A 103 6.93 7.12 0.33
C ALA A 103 6.64 7.65 1.75
N ILE A 104 7.43 8.61 2.20
CA ILE A 104 7.29 9.21 3.54
C ILE A 104 7.27 10.72 3.38
N GLY A 105 6.23 11.36 3.91
CA GLY A 105 6.13 12.82 3.86
C GLY A 105 4.75 13.30 4.26
N ARG A 106 4.40 14.48 3.76
CA ARG A 106 3.07 15.06 3.91
C ARG A 106 2.39 15.14 2.55
N VAL A 107 1.08 15.07 2.57
CA VAL A 107 0.22 15.35 1.41
C VAL A 107 -0.77 16.41 1.86
N SER A 108 -1.02 17.41 1.02
CA SER A 108 -2.04 18.43 1.29
C SER A 108 -3.43 17.84 1.06
N GLY A 109 -4.33 18.07 2.00
CA GLY A 109 -5.71 17.57 1.94
C GLY A 109 -6.11 16.79 3.19
N SER A 110 -7.30 16.22 3.13
CA SER A 110 -7.87 15.32 4.13
C SER A 110 -7.55 13.85 3.83
N ILE A 111 -7.89 12.95 4.76
CA ILE A 111 -7.75 11.51 4.54
C ILE A 111 -8.75 11.05 3.47
N GLU A 112 -9.93 11.67 3.44
CA GLU A 112 -10.95 11.44 2.43
C GLU A 112 -10.41 11.75 1.04
N ASP A 113 -9.74 12.89 0.86
CA ASP A 113 -9.11 13.27 -0.42
C ASP A 113 -8.09 12.21 -0.89
N MET A 114 -7.32 11.66 0.06
CA MET A 114 -6.39 10.56 -0.22
C MET A 114 -7.10 9.27 -0.62
N LEU A 115 -8.19 8.92 0.07
CA LEU A 115 -8.96 7.71 -0.23
C LEU A 115 -9.66 7.80 -1.59
N TYR A 116 -10.23 8.96 -1.94
CA TYR A 116 -10.78 9.19 -3.27
C TYR A 116 -9.70 9.15 -4.34
N GLY A 117 -8.53 9.78 -4.11
CA GLY A 117 -7.37 9.70 -5.00
C GLY A 117 -6.86 8.29 -5.27
N LEU A 118 -6.95 7.39 -4.28
CA LEU A 118 -6.48 5.99 -4.39
C LEU A 118 -7.53 5.04 -5.00
N THR A 119 -8.81 5.38 -4.91
CA THR A 119 -9.92 4.56 -5.41
C THR A 119 -10.44 5.04 -6.76
N ALA A 120 -10.12 6.28 -7.15
CA ALA A 120 -10.31 6.79 -8.50
C ALA A 120 -9.52 5.91 -9.48
N THR A 121 -10.24 5.14 -10.28
CA THR A 121 -9.64 4.27 -11.30
C THR A 121 -9.21 5.04 -12.54
N THR A 122 -9.72 6.27 -12.71
CA THR A 122 -9.36 7.16 -13.81
C THR A 122 -9.26 8.61 -13.35
N GLN A 123 -8.52 9.43 -14.10
CA GLN A 123 -8.37 10.86 -13.84
C GLN A 123 -9.68 11.64 -14.05
N ASP A 124 -10.66 11.05 -14.73
CA ASP A 124 -12.01 11.62 -14.92
C ASP A 124 -12.90 11.43 -13.67
N ASP A 125 -12.47 10.60 -12.71
CA ASP A 125 -13.19 10.34 -11.45
C ASP A 125 -12.82 11.31 -10.30
N LEU A 126 -11.89 12.25 -10.54
CA LEU A 126 -11.39 13.27 -9.59
C LEU A 126 -11.89 14.67 -9.96
#